data_AF-A0A371IPI3-F1
#
_entry.id   AF-A0A371IPI3-F1
#
_cell.length_a   1.000
_cell.length_b   1.000
_cell.length_c   1.000
_cell.angle_alpha   90.00
_cell.angle_beta   90.00
_cell.angle_gamma   90.00
#
_symmetry.space_group_name_H-M   'P 1'
#
loop_
_entity.id
_entity.type
_entity.pdbx_description
1 polymer ?
#
loop_
_entity_poly.entity_id
_entity_poly.type
_entity_poly.pdbx_seq_one_letter_code
_entity_poly.pdbx_strand_id
1 'polypeptide(L)'
;FINYEQGVRSGEVKRVSKGMRDKEGYWYKNDTLIDMLYITYEEQRHLKTIIGKEEKYSRRRVKDKEYQKNKRRNDKGLTKKQQELQDLKEKVIELKESGLSIRKIADKLGKSKGTIENILKKI
;
A
#
# COMPACT_ATOMS: atom_id res chain seq x y z
N PHE A 1 8.92 -33.22 -15.96
CA PHE A 1 9.56 -31.89 -15.93
C PHE A 1 9.41 -31.07 -17.23
N ILE A 2 9.86 -31.57 -18.39
CA ILE A 2 9.96 -30.83 -19.67
C ILE A 2 8.63 -30.21 -20.18
N ASN A 3 7.53 -30.97 -20.17
CA ASN A 3 6.22 -30.48 -20.65
C ASN A 3 5.63 -29.32 -19.81
N TYR A 4 6.02 -29.22 -18.54
CA TYR A 4 5.64 -28.10 -17.68
C TYR A 4 6.44 -26.86 -18.05
N GLU A 5 7.77 -26.97 -18.15
CA GLU A 5 8.63 -25.86 -18.57
C GLU A 5 8.28 -25.33 -19.96
N GLN A 6 8.04 -26.21 -20.93
CA GLN A 6 7.68 -25.81 -22.30
C GLN A 6 6.36 -25.02 -22.32
N GLY A 7 5.36 -25.43 -21.52
CA GLY A 7 4.10 -24.69 -21.40
C GLY A 7 4.26 -23.32 -20.71
N VAL A 8 5.09 -23.25 -19.66
CA VAL A 8 5.37 -21.95 -19.01
C VAL A 8 6.12 -21.02 -19.98
N ARG A 9 7.06 -21.55 -20.79
CA ARG A 9 7.81 -20.79 -21.80
C ARG A 9 6.93 -20.33 -22.98
N SER A 10 5.89 -21.07 -23.33
CA SER A 10 4.91 -20.66 -24.35
C SER A 10 3.86 -19.66 -23.83
N GLY A 11 3.95 -19.25 -22.55
CA GLY A 11 3.04 -18.29 -21.93
C GLY A 11 1.75 -18.91 -21.37
N GLU A 12 1.63 -20.24 -21.38
CA GLU A 12 0.48 -20.93 -20.78
C GLU A 12 0.54 -20.90 -19.25
N VAL A 13 -0.59 -20.60 -18.60
CA VAL A 13 -0.72 -20.71 -17.14
C VAL A 13 -0.87 -22.18 -16.75
N LYS A 14 0.25 -22.90 -16.66
CA LYS A 14 0.28 -24.29 -16.15
C LYS A 14 0.49 -24.34 -14.64
N ARG A 15 -0.28 -25.20 -13.97
CA ARG A 15 -0.05 -25.59 -12.57
C ARG A 15 0.49 -27.02 -12.52
N VAL A 16 1.45 -27.25 -11.63
CA VAL A 16 2.00 -28.58 -11.39
C VAL A 16 0.94 -29.44 -10.69
N SER A 17 0.51 -30.53 -11.33
CA SER A 17 -0.42 -31.49 -10.72
C SER A 17 0.31 -32.44 -9.76
N LYS A 18 -0.43 -33.13 -8.88
CA LYS A 18 0.15 -34.13 -7.95
C LYS A 18 0.95 -35.20 -8.71
N GLY A 19 0.35 -35.79 -9.75
CA GLY A 19 1.03 -36.78 -10.60
C GLY A 19 2.19 -36.23 -11.44
N MET A 20 2.40 -34.92 -11.53
CA MET A 20 3.62 -34.34 -12.11
C MET A 20 4.76 -34.21 -11.09
N ARG A 21 4.43 -34.06 -9.80
CA ARG A 21 5.42 -34.04 -8.71
C ARG A 21 5.98 -35.43 -8.42
N ASP A 22 5.13 -36.44 -8.59
CA ASP A 22 5.48 -37.85 -8.40
C ASP A 22 6.28 -38.43 -9.59
N LYS A 23 6.42 -37.65 -10.68
CA LYS A 23 7.22 -37.99 -11.89
C LYS A 23 8.57 -37.28 -11.87
N GLU A 24 9.52 -37.81 -12.65
CA GLU A 24 10.91 -37.34 -12.79
C GLU A 24 11.06 -35.79 -12.90
N GLY A 25 11.96 -35.26 -12.08
CA GLY A 25 12.31 -33.84 -11.98
C GLY A 25 12.66 -33.42 -10.55
N TYR A 26 13.22 -32.21 -10.40
CA TYR A 26 13.59 -31.64 -9.11
C TYR A 26 12.49 -30.70 -8.59
N TRP A 27 11.58 -31.23 -7.78
CA TRP A 27 10.46 -30.47 -7.21
C TRP A 27 10.71 -30.10 -5.74
N TYR A 28 11.78 -29.33 -5.48
CA TYR A 28 12.11 -28.93 -4.13
C TYR A 28 11.13 -27.88 -3.59
N LYS A 29 10.86 -27.97 -2.28
CA LYS A 29 10.24 -26.87 -1.55
C LYS A 29 11.27 -25.77 -1.35
N ASN A 30 10.83 -24.53 -1.21
CA ASN A 30 11.70 -23.42 -0.84
C ASN A 30 12.51 -23.73 0.42
N ASP A 31 11.88 -24.30 1.45
CA ASP A 31 12.54 -24.67 2.70
C ASP A 31 13.71 -25.64 2.44
N THR A 32 13.49 -26.66 1.60
CA THR A 32 14.54 -27.62 1.22
C THR A 32 15.69 -26.96 0.45
N LEU A 33 15.40 -26.04 -0.47
CA LEU A 33 16.43 -25.30 -1.20
C LEU A 33 17.24 -24.38 -0.30
N ILE A 34 16.57 -23.73 0.66
CA ILE A 34 17.21 -22.85 1.64
C ILE A 34 18.19 -23.66 2.48
N ASP A 35 17.75 -24.82 2.99
CA ASP A 35 18.59 -25.69 3.82
C ASP A 35 19.78 -26.26 3.03
N MET A 36 19.54 -26.79 1.83
CA MET A 36 20.60 -27.41 1.00
C MET A 36 21.64 -26.41 0.51
N LEU A 37 21.23 -25.17 0.25
CA LEU A 37 22.11 -24.12 -0.26
C LEU A 37 22.63 -23.20 0.85
N TYR A 38 22.31 -23.49 2.11
CA TYR A 38 22.66 -22.69 3.28
C TYR A 38 22.30 -21.20 3.12
N ILE A 39 21.15 -20.92 2.49
CA ILE A 39 20.72 -19.55 2.19
C ILE A 39 20.33 -18.85 3.49
N THR A 40 21.08 -17.82 3.84
CA THR A 40 20.86 -17.04 5.05
C THR A 40 19.59 -16.19 4.97
N TYR A 41 19.09 -15.75 6.12
CA TYR A 41 17.95 -14.82 6.18
C TYR A 41 18.22 -13.51 5.41
N GLU A 42 19.44 -12.97 5.51
CA GLU A 42 19.81 -11.73 4.80
C GLU A 42 19.82 -11.93 3.29
N GLU A 43 20.35 -13.05 2.79
CA GLU A 43 20.31 -13.36 1.35
C GLU A 43 18.88 -13.50 0.84
N GLN A 44 17.98 -14.14 1.62
CA GLN A 44 16.56 -14.26 1.26
C GLN A 44 15.90 -12.90 1.00
N ARG A 45 16.33 -11.82 1.67
CA ARG A 45 15.82 -10.46 1.43
C ARG A 45 16.13 -9.95 0.02
N HIS A 46 17.21 -10.42 -0.58
CA HIS A 46 17.61 -10.09 -1.95
C HIS A 46 17.02 -11.05 -3.00
N LEU A 47 16.55 -12.23 -2.59
CA LEU A 47 15.98 -13.23 -3.49
C LEU A 47 14.52 -12.95 -3.85
N LYS A 48 14.15 -13.25 -5.10
CA LYS A 48 12.78 -13.08 -5.59
C LYS A 48 11.84 -14.19 -5.11
N THR A 49 12.28 -15.45 -5.21
CA THR A 49 11.39 -16.62 -5.11
C THR A 49 11.80 -17.61 -4.04
N ILE A 50 13.10 -17.89 -3.85
CA ILE A 50 13.61 -18.82 -2.84
C ILE A 50 13.66 -18.09 -1.49
N ILE A 51 12.50 -17.95 -0.87
CA ILE A 51 12.33 -17.31 0.43
C ILE A 51 11.54 -18.21 1.37
N GLY A 52 11.90 -18.14 2.65
CA GLY A 52 11.25 -18.86 3.72
C GLY A 52 9.96 -18.19 4.18
N LYS A 53 9.32 -18.81 5.17
CA LYS A 53 8.03 -18.37 5.73
C LYS A 53 8.12 -16.98 6.36
N GLU A 54 9.21 -16.67 7.05
CA GLU A 54 9.41 -15.40 7.77
C GLU A 54 9.50 -14.22 6.81
N GLU A 55 10.40 -14.29 5.82
CA GLU A 55 10.57 -13.25 4.80
C GLU A 55 9.28 -13.07 3.98
N LYS A 56 8.58 -14.16 3.65
CA LYS A 56 7.26 -14.10 3.01
C LYS A 56 6.25 -13.28 3.82
N TYR A 57 6.16 -13.50 5.14
CA TYR A 57 5.24 -12.74 5.99
C TYR A 57 5.70 -11.29 6.20
N SER A 58 7.01 -11.06 6.28
CA SER A 58 7.59 -9.71 6.34
C SER A 58 7.16 -8.88 5.13
N ARG A 59 7.39 -9.40 3.91
CA ARG A 59 6.97 -8.76 2.65
C ARG A 59 5.46 -8.52 2.60
N ARG A 60 4.66 -9.51 3.00
CA ARG A 60 3.20 -9.37 3.07
C ARG A 60 2.80 -8.23 4.01
N ARG A 61 3.38 -8.17 5.20
CA ARG A 61 3.08 -7.11 6.19
C ARG A 61 3.39 -5.71 5.65
N VAL A 62 4.51 -5.55 4.95
CA VAL A 62 4.87 -4.28 4.30
C VAL A 62 3.85 -3.90 3.24
N LYS A 63 3.53 -4.82 2.32
CA LYS A 63 2.54 -4.61 1.26
C LYS A 63 1.15 -4.30 1.82
N ASP A 64 0.71 -5.03 2.83
CA ASP A 64 -0.60 -4.81 3.47
C ASP A 64 -0.65 -3.45 4.17
N LYS A 65 0.44 -3.05 4.84
CA LYS A 65 0.55 -1.72 5.45
C LYS A 65 0.47 -0.61 4.41
N GLU A 66 1.13 -0.77 3.28
CA GLU A 66 1.07 0.17 2.16
C GLU A 66 -0.33 0.25 1.55
N TYR A 67 -0.93 -0.90 1.27
CA TYR A 67 -2.30 -0.99 0.78
C TYR A 67 -3.29 -0.30 1.72
N GLN A 68 -3.20 -0.56 3.03
CA GLN A 68 -4.08 0.09 4.02
C GLN A 68 -3.85 1.60 4.11
N LYS A 69 -2.60 2.07 3.97
CA LYS A 69 -2.30 3.51 3.90
C LYS A 69 -2.94 4.14 2.67
N ASN A 70 -2.85 3.50 1.51
CA ASN A 70 -3.40 4.02 0.26
C ASN A 70 -4.94 3.96 0.23
N LYS A 71 -5.54 2.90 0.78
CA LYS A 71 -7.00 2.77 0.91
C LYS A 71 -7.65 3.91 1.73
N ARG A 72 -6.90 4.52 2.65
CA ARG A 72 -7.38 5.65 3.48
C ARG A 72 -7.27 7.00 2.76
N ARG A 73 -6.61 7.05 1.61
CA ARG A 73 -6.39 8.28 0.84
C ARG A 73 -7.39 8.36 -0.32
N ASN A 74 -7.75 9.58 -0.68
CA ASN A 74 -8.51 9.87 -1.89
C ASN A 74 -7.57 10.01 -3.11
N ASP A 75 -8.14 10.33 -4.27
CA ASP A 75 -7.40 10.50 -5.54
C ASP A 75 -6.33 11.59 -5.46
N LYS A 76 -6.50 12.58 -4.57
CA LYS A 76 -5.51 13.64 -4.29
C LYS A 76 -4.42 13.21 -3.30
N GLY A 77 -4.43 11.94 -2.86
CA GLY A 77 -3.47 11.42 -1.87
C GLY A 77 -3.74 11.86 -0.43
N LEU A 78 -4.88 12.51 -0.16
CA LEU A 78 -5.23 13.06 1.15
C LEU A 78 -6.09 12.09 1.93
N THR A 79 -5.88 12.03 3.23
CA THR A 79 -6.84 11.36 4.12
C THR A 79 -8.13 12.16 4.22
N LYS A 80 -9.25 11.52 4.58
CA LYS A 80 -10.56 12.18 4.74
C LYS A 80 -10.48 13.48 5.57
N LYS A 81 -9.80 13.44 6.72
CA LYS A 81 -9.62 14.60 7.60
C LYS A 81 -8.77 15.71 6.98
N GLN A 82 -7.78 15.36 6.18
CA GLN A 82 -6.97 16.35 5.45
C GLN A 82 -7.79 17.02 4.35
N GLN A 83 -8.61 16.25 3.63
CA GLN A 83 -9.52 16.81 2.63
C GLN A 83 -10.54 17.76 3.27
N GLU A 84 -11.21 17.34 4.35
CA GLU A 84 -12.16 18.19 5.09
C GLU A 84 -11.52 19.51 5.57
N LEU A 85 -10.26 19.45 6.01
CA LEU A 85 -9.52 20.64 6.43
C LEU A 85 -9.21 21.55 5.22
N GLN A 86 -8.85 20.97 4.07
CA GLN A 86 -8.60 21.74 2.86
C GLN A 86 -9.87 22.41 2.34
N ASP A 87 -10.98 21.67 2.27
CA ASP A 87 -12.28 22.20 1.87
C ASP A 87 -12.73 23.33 2.82
N LEU A 88 -12.45 23.20 4.13
CA LEU A 88 -12.73 24.25 5.11
C LEU A 88 -11.87 25.49 4.85
N LYS A 89 -10.58 25.33 4.54
CA LYS A 89 -9.69 26.46 4.22
C LYS A 89 -10.18 27.21 2.98
N GLU A 90 -10.52 26.49 1.91
CA GLU A 90 -11.04 27.07 0.66
C GLU A 90 -12.32 27.89 0.92
N LYS A 91 -13.28 27.32 1.68
CA LYS A 91 -14.50 28.04 2.07
C LYS A 91 -14.23 29.28 2.93
N VAL A 92 -13.25 29.23 3.83
CA VAL A 92 -12.89 30.38 4.66
C VAL A 92 -12.30 31.50 3.81
N ILE A 93 -11.45 31.16 2.84
CA ILE A 93 -10.86 32.12 1.90
C ILE A 93 -11.98 32.77 1.07
N GLU A 94 -12.85 31.96 0.45
CA GLU A 94 -13.96 32.44 -0.38
C GLU A 94 -14.87 33.42 0.38
N LEU A 95 -15.27 33.07 1.61
CA LEU A 95 -16.10 33.95 2.45
C LEU A 95 -15.35 35.21 2.89
N LYS A 96 -14.03 35.13 3.05
CA LYS A 96 -13.21 36.29 3.41
C LYS A 96 -13.07 37.25 2.24
N GLU A 97 -12.88 36.73 1.03
CA GLU A 97 -12.84 37.48 -0.23
C GLU A 97 -14.19 38.13 -0.54
N SER A 98 -15.31 37.47 -0.18
CA SER A 98 -16.65 38.06 -0.27
C SER A 98 -16.92 39.18 0.75
N GLY A 99 -15.90 39.62 1.51
CA GLY A 99 -15.99 40.76 2.44
C GLY A 99 -16.59 40.45 3.81
N LEU A 100 -16.84 39.18 4.17
CA LEU A 100 -17.40 38.86 5.48
C LEU A 100 -16.36 39.06 6.60
N SER A 101 -16.87 39.50 7.77
CA SER A 101 -16.05 39.59 8.97
C SER A 101 -15.77 38.19 9.54
N ILE A 102 -14.63 38.02 10.22
CA ILE A 102 -14.21 36.73 10.79
C ILE A 102 -15.28 36.14 11.72
N ARG A 103 -15.99 36.98 12.49
CA ARG A 103 -17.11 36.54 13.35
C ARG A 103 -18.25 35.95 12.52
N LYS A 104 -18.70 36.66 11.48
CA LYS A 104 -19.77 36.17 10.59
C LYS A 104 -19.39 34.87 9.88
N ILE A 105 -18.12 34.72 9.49
CA ILE A 105 -17.60 33.47 8.89
C ILE A 105 -17.65 32.32 9.90
N ALA A 106 -17.19 32.56 11.13
CA ALA A 106 -17.23 31.60 12.21
C ALA A 106 -18.66 31.12 12.51
N ASP A 107 -19.62 32.05 12.60
CA ASP A 107 -21.04 31.75 12.83
C ASP A 107 -21.61 30.93 11.67
N LYS A 108 -21.35 31.32 10.41
CA LYS A 108 -21.83 30.62 9.21
C LYS A 108 -21.27 29.20 9.08
N LEU A 109 -20.03 28.98 9.50
CA LEU A 109 -19.37 27.66 9.43
C LEU A 109 -19.53 26.85 10.73
N GLY A 110 -20.19 27.38 11.76
CA GLY A 110 -20.33 26.74 13.06
C GLY A 110 -18.99 26.45 13.74
N LYS A 111 -18.00 27.34 13.59
CA LYS A 111 -16.64 27.21 14.13
C LYS A 111 -16.32 28.35 15.09
N SER A 112 -15.30 28.17 15.92
CA SER A 112 -14.81 29.25 16.77
C SER A 112 -14.09 30.32 15.93
N LYS A 113 -14.16 31.57 16.38
CA LYS A 113 -13.39 32.69 15.80
C LYS A 113 -11.89 32.36 15.71
N GLY A 114 -11.32 31.80 16.77
CA GLY A 114 -9.90 31.42 16.82
C GLY A 114 -9.53 30.36 15.79
N THR A 115 -10.43 29.42 15.46
CA THR A 115 -10.21 28.46 14.37
C THR A 115 -10.06 29.17 13.03
N ILE A 116 -10.94 30.13 12.72
CA ILE A 116 -10.89 30.89 11.47
C ILE A 116 -9.64 31.77 11.41
N GLU A 117 -9.29 32.45 12.50
CA GLU A 117 -8.06 33.25 12.58
C GLU A 117 -6.80 32.40 12.36
N ASN A 118 -6.73 31.22 12.97
CA ASN A 118 -5.61 30.30 12.78
C ASN A 118 -5.51 29.75 11.36
N ILE A 119 -6.64 29.60 10.67
CA ILE A 119 -6.66 29.22 9.25
C ILE A 119 -6.09 30.37 8.41
N LEU A 120 -6.58 31.60 8.62
CA LEU A 120 -6.14 32.78 7.88
C LEU A 120 -4.68 33.16 8.13
N LYS A 121 -4.15 32.91 9.32
CA LYS A 121 -2.72 33.13 9.65
C LYS A 121 -1.75 32.11 9.03
N LYS A 122 -2.26 30.93 8.65
CA LYS A 122 -1.46 29.81 8.10
C LYS A 122 -1.52 29.72 6.58
N ILE A 123 -2.21 30.67 5.95
CA ILE A 123 -2.19 30.91 4.51
C ILE A 123 -1.01 31.85 4.24
#